data_AF-A0A2K0UQB0-F1
#
_entry.id   AF-A0A2K0UQB0-F1
#
_cell.length_a   1.000
_cell.length_b   1.000
_cell.length_c   1.000
_cell.angle_alpha   90.00
_cell.angle_beta   90.00
_cell.angle_gamma   90.00
#
_symmetry.space_group_name_H-M   'P 1'
#
loop_
_entity.id
_entity.type
_entity.pdbx_description
1 polymer ?
#
loop_
_entity_poly.entity_id
_entity_poly.type
_entity_poly.pdbx_seq_one_letter_code
_entity_poly.pdbx_strand_id
1 'polypeptide(L)'
;MSSSYSVDASSPPHEGKGNGFRLKPFTINLSDGVPHMIDLAKRTNLAINGDYLAPNAGIPLETLVSLRKELIDNFDWETEQQKLNKFHHFTTEIENRTIHFIHEKSHRPGAIPLILNHGWPGSFLEFIPLIEKLKDDFHIIIPSLPGFAFSSAPPPNWTIHDTARVFNTLMTKVLGYPKYAAYGTDWGCNVAYSLYANFNTSVRLAHFSFLPFFPLNSTQLAAENIKLSPLEEFEAKRYDNWATTGNGYFVEQLTKPNTIGFALYDNPVGQLSWIGEKLIDCKSDITVPRKRPNMCKGLIHELEPIRLF
;
A
#
# COMPACT_ATOMS: atom_id res chain seq x y z
N MET A 1 -13.95 9.66 44.95
CA MET A 1 -13.76 8.20 44.91
C MET A 1 -13.19 7.85 43.56
N SER A 2 -11.89 7.55 43.54
CA SER A 2 -11.10 7.19 42.37
C SER A 2 -11.43 5.74 41.99
N SER A 3 -11.84 5.49 40.75
CA SER A 3 -11.90 4.15 40.17
C SER A 3 -10.77 4.05 39.15
N SER A 4 -9.70 3.39 39.58
CA SER A 4 -8.57 2.97 38.77
C SER A 4 -8.97 1.74 37.96
N TYR A 5 -8.99 1.85 36.63
CA TYR A 5 -8.99 0.68 35.75
C TYR A 5 -7.55 0.35 35.38
N SER A 6 -7.00 -0.68 36.03
CA SER A 6 -5.79 -1.38 35.60
C SER A 6 -6.20 -2.31 34.47
N VAL A 7 -5.58 -2.20 33.29
CA VAL A 7 -5.79 -3.13 32.17
C VAL A 7 -4.54 -4.00 32.03
N ASP A 8 -4.74 -5.29 32.27
CA ASP A 8 -3.76 -6.36 32.16
C ASP A 8 -3.50 -6.71 30.69
N ALA A 9 -2.24 -6.89 30.31
CA ALA A 9 -1.76 -6.95 28.92
C ALA A 9 -1.83 -8.36 28.29
N SER A 10 -2.91 -9.12 28.55
CA SER A 10 -3.01 -10.52 28.11
C SER A 10 -4.42 -10.98 27.67
N SER A 11 -5.36 -10.07 27.44
CA SER A 11 -6.73 -10.42 27.00
C SER A 11 -6.93 -10.32 25.47
N PRO A 12 -7.70 -11.23 24.84
CA PRO A 12 -8.00 -11.17 23.40
C PRO A 12 -8.76 -9.88 23.05
N PRO A 13 -8.73 -9.42 21.78
CA PRO A 13 -9.27 -8.11 21.44
C PRO A 13 -10.79 -8.09 21.64
N HIS A 14 -11.27 -7.29 22.59
CA HIS A 14 -12.69 -7.17 22.90
C HIS A 14 -13.48 -6.66 21.69
N GLU A 15 -14.63 -7.29 21.40
CA GLU A 15 -15.65 -6.74 20.50
C GLU A 15 -16.16 -5.41 21.05
N GLY A 16 -15.69 -4.29 20.49
CA GLY A 16 -16.16 -2.95 20.85
C GLY A 16 -17.35 -2.52 19.98
N LYS A 17 -18.41 -2.01 20.61
CA LYS A 17 -19.46 -1.23 19.94
C LYS A 17 -19.04 0.24 19.89
N GLY A 18 -18.41 0.68 18.81
CA GLY A 18 -18.15 2.10 18.56
C GLY A 18 -19.33 2.71 17.80
N ASN A 19 -20.11 3.63 18.39
CA ASN A 19 -21.17 4.43 17.72
C ASN A 19 -22.04 3.67 16.69
N GLY A 20 -22.51 2.46 17.01
CA GLY A 20 -23.36 1.65 16.12
C GLY A 20 -22.60 0.77 15.10
N PHE A 21 -21.28 0.91 14.99
CA PHE A 21 -20.43 0.03 14.21
C PHE A 21 -19.89 -1.11 15.07
N ARG A 22 -19.83 -2.32 14.49
CA ARG A 22 -19.21 -3.49 15.11
C ARG A 22 -17.77 -3.60 14.64
N LEU A 23 -16.85 -3.51 15.60
CA LEU A 23 -15.44 -3.83 15.38
C LEU A 23 -15.25 -5.33 15.58
N LYS A 24 -14.72 -6.03 14.57
CA LYS A 24 -14.45 -7.47 14.63
C LYS A 24 -12.94 -7.70 14.58
N PRO A 25 -12.34 -8.35 15.57
CA PRO A 25 -10.96 -8.83 15.45
C PRO A 25 -10.81 -9.70 14.20
N PHE A 26 -9.68 -9.57 13.51
CA PHE A 26 -9.39 -10.33 12.31
C PHE A 26 -8.07 -11.07 12.47
N THR A 27 -7.98 -12.27 11.90
CA THR A 27 -6.76 -13.07 11.86
C THR A 27 -6.59 -13.56 10.44
N ILE A 28 -5.42 -13.33 9.87
CA ILE A 28 -5.07 -13.79 8.54
C ILE A 28 -4.94 -15.31 8.59
N ASN A 29 -5.69 -16.00 7.74
CA ASN A 29 -5.58 -17.43 7.51
C ASN A 29 -5.77 -17.72 6.01
N LEU A 30 -4.66 -17.85 5.28
CA LEU A 30 -4.63 -18.20 3.87
C LEU A 30 -3.90 -19.53 3.60
N SER A 31 -3.51 -20.25 4.65
CA SER A 31 -2.72 -21.49 4.59
C SER A 31 -3.30 -22.52 3.62
N ASP A 32 -4.62 -22.65 3.58
CA ASP A 32 -5.32 -23.60 2.71
C ASP A 32 -5.12 -23.32 1.21
N GLY A 33 -4.87 -22.06 0.84
CA GLY A 33 -4.66 -21.65 -0.56
C GLY A 33 -3.22 -21.78 -1.05
N VAL A 34 -2.24 -21.85 -0.15
CA VAL A 34 -0.81 -21.85 -0.49
C VAL A 34 -0.40 -23.06 -1.32
N PRO A 35 -0.81 -24.31 -1.00
CA PRO A 35 -0.44 -25.46 -1.81
C PRO A 35 -0.88 -25.33 -3.27
N HIS A 36 -2.09 -24.80 -3.51
CA HIS A 36 -2.61 -24.54 -4.86
C HIS A 36 -1.77 -23.49 -5.59
N MET A 37 -1.47 -22.36 -4.93
CA MET A 37 -0.61 -21.31 -5.50
C MET A 37 0.78 -21.85 -5.88
N ILE A 38 1.43 -22.62 -4.99
CA ILE A 38 2.76 -23.20 -5.25
C ILE A 38 2.70 -24.22 -6.39
N ASP A 39 1.65 -25.03 -6.44
CA ASP A 39 1.46 -26.01 -7.51
C ASP A 39 1.24 -25.34 -8.88
N LEU A 40 0.44 -24.27 -8.95
CA LEU A 40 0.33 -23.45 -10.15
C LEU A 40 1.67 -22.88 -10.58
N ALA A 41 2.43 -22.30 -9.63
CA ALA A 41 3.75 -21.77 -9.93
C ALA A 41 4.70 -22.85 -10.48
N LYS A 42 4.64 -24.09 -9.97
CA LYS A 42 5.42 -25.23 -10.50
C LYS A 42 4.98 -25.64 -11.91
N ARG A 43 3.68 -25.55 -12.22
CA ARG A 43 3.13 -25.97 -13.52
C ARG A 43 3.16 -24.89 -14.60
N THR A 44 3.37 -23.62 -14.25
CA THR A 44 3.47 -22.55 -15.26
C THR A 44 4.65 -22.80 -16.21
N ASN A 45 4.33 -22.85 -17.51
CA ASN A 45 5.33 -22.83 -18.58
C ASN A 45 5.88 -21.42 -18.74
N LEU A 46 7.19 -21.26 -18.59
CA LEU A 46 7.87 -19.99 -18.83
C LEU A 46 8.18 -19.82 -20.32
N ALA A 47 8.32 -18.56 -20.72
CA ALA A 47 8.84 -18.19 -22.02
C ALA A 47 10.21 -18.82 -22.30
N ILE A 48 10.48 -19.19 -23.56
CA ILE A 48 11.78 -19.71 -23.99
C ILE A 48 12.80 -18.57 -24.16
N ASN A 49 12.34 -17.37 -24.57
CA ASN A 49 13.15 -16.17 -24.77
C ASN A 49 12.55 -14.99 -23.97
N GLY A 50 13.41 -14.14 -23.40
CA GLY A 50 12.99 -13.01 -22.54
C GLY A 50 12.78 -11.67 -23.26
N ASP A 51 13.48 -11.45 -24.37
CA ASP A 51 13.43 -10.17 -25.09
C ASP A 51 12.52 -10.27 -26.31
N TYR A 52 11.25 -9.90 -26.14
CA TYR A 52 10.28 -9.92 -27.24
C TYR A 52 10.32 -8.66 -28.12
N LEU A 53 10.63 -7.50 -27.53
CA LEU A 53 10.63 -6.20 -28.23
C LEU A 53 11.98 -5.48 -28.16
N ALA A 54 12.56 -5.38 -26.97
CA ALA A 54 13.86 -4.76 -26.73
C ALA A 54 14.40 -5.20 -25.36
N PRO A 55 15.72 -5.05 -25.11
CA PRO A 55 16.26 -5.15 -23.75
C PRO A 55 15.53 -4.16 -22.83
N ASN A 56 15.18 -4.60 -21.61
CA ASN A 56 14.44 -3.83 -20.61
C ASN A 56 12.99 -3.46 -21.02
N ALA A 57 12.34 -4.23 -21.90
CA ALA A 57 10.93 -4.07 -22.24
C ALA A 57 9.95 -4.65 -21.18
N GLY A 58 10.36 -4.69 -19.91
CA GLY A 58 9.65 -5.32 -18.80
C GLY A 58 10.60 -6.07 -17.88
N ILE A 59 10.05 -6.97 -17.06
CA ILE A 59 10.84 -7.81 -16.16
C ILE A 59 11.77 -8.75 -16.94
N PRO A 60 13.08 -8.81 -16.61
CA PRO A 60 13.97 -9.78 -17.24
C PRO A 60 13.54 -11.22 -16.95
N LEU A 61 13.65 -12.11 -17.95
CA LEU A 61 13.22 -13.50 -17.79
C LEU A 61 14.01 -14.21 -16.68
N GLU A 62 15.32 -13.95 -16.56
CA GLU A 62 16.15 -14.50 -15.49
C GLU A 62 15.68 -14.05 -14.10
N THR A 63 15.20 -12.81 -13.98
CA THR A 63 14.61 -12.31 -12.75
C THR A 63 13.32 -13.04 -12.42
N LEU A 64 12.42 -13.20 -13.40
CA LEU A 64 11.16 -13.94 -13.20
C LEU A 64 11.42 -15.42 -12.83
N VAL A 65 12.40 -16.07 -13.47
CA VAL A 65 12.86 -17.42 -13.11
C VAL A 65 13.34 -17.47 -11.66
N SER A 66 14.15 -16.50 -11.25
CA SER A 66 14.68 -16.41 -9.88
C SER A 66 13.56 -16.21 -8.85
N LEU A 67 12.64 -15.26 -9.09
CA LEU A 67 11.52 -15.00 -8.19
C LEU A 67 10.57 -16.21 -8.09
N ARG A 68 10.30 -16.90 -9.21
CA ARG A 68 9.52 -18.14 -9.21
C ARG A 68 10.22 -19.23 -8.41
N LYS A 69 11.54 -19.37 -8.53
CA LYS A 69 12.32 -20.33 -7.76
C LYS A 69 12.24 -20.03 -6.26
N GLU A 70 12.41 -18.76 -5.88
CA GLU A 70 12.28 -18.31 -4.50
C GLU A 70 10.88 -18.61 -3.94
N LEU A 71 9.83 -18.35 -4.72
CA LEU A 71 8.45 -18.69 -4.37
C LEU A 71 8.27 -20.20 -4.13
N ILE A 72 8.85 -21.05 -4.96
CA ILE A 72 8.62 -22.50 -4.89
C ILE A 72 9.45 -23.18 -3.78
N ASP A 73 10.73 -22.79 -3.69
CA ASP A 73 11.72 -23.54 -2.90
C ASP A 73 11.88 -22.98 -1.49
N ASN A 74 11.69 -21.66 -1.33
CA ASN A 74 12.07 -20.96 -0.11
C ASN A 74 10.90 -20.23 0.55
N PHE A 75 9.78 -20.00 -0.14
CA PHE A 75 8.66 -19.26 0.43
C PHE A 75 7.93 -20.04 1.51
N ASP A 76 8.08 -19.55 2.75
CA ASP A 76 7.38 -20.05 3.93
C ASP A 76 6.25 -19.08 4.28
N TRP A 77 5.06 -19.41 3.80
CA TRP A 77 3.85 -18.64 4.10
C TRP A 77 3.49 -18.68 5.58
N GLU A 78 3.67 -19.81 6.26
CA GLU A 78 3.26 -19.95 7.66
C GLU A 78 4.05 -18.99 8.55
N THR A 79 5.36 -18.87 8.30
CA THR A 79 6.20 -17.91 8.99
C THR A 79 5.76 -16.46 8.71
N GLU A 80 5.45 -16.10 7.47
CA GLU A 80 4.97 -14.74 7.16
C GLU A 80 3.60 -14.47 7.78
N GLN A 81 2.65 -15.40 7.66
CA GLN A 81 1.32 -15.30 8.28
C GLN A 81 1.41 -15.11 9.80
N GLN A 82 2.28 -15.87 10.48
CA GLN A 82 2.52 -15.71 11.91
C GLN A 82 3.10 -14.33 12.26
N LYS A 83 4.03 -13.80 11.45
CA LYS A 83 4.57 -12.45 11.65
C LYS A 83 3.48 -11.39 11.49
N LEU A 84 2.62 -11.51 10.47
CA LEU A 84 1.54 -10.56 10.21
C LEU A 84 0.49 -10.59 11.33
N ASN A 85 0.12 -11.77 11.80
CA ASN A 85 -0.85 -11.94 12.90
C ASN A 85 -0.35 -11.46 14.27
N LYS A 86 0.88 -10.93 14.39
CA LYS A 86 1.34 -10.22 15.59
C LYS A 86 0.71 -8.84 15.74
N PHE A 87 0.20 -8.27 14.66
CA PHE A 87 -0.46 -6.96 14.69
C PHE A 87 -1.96 -7.09 14.97
N HIS A 88 -2.54 -6.02 15.51
CA HIS A 88 -3.96 -5.96 15.83
C HIS A 88 -4.78 -5.65 14.57
N HIS A 89 -5.13 -6.70 13.83
CA HIS A 89 -6.01 -6.63 12.68
C HIS A 89 -7.48 -6.58 13.09
N PHE A 90 -8.25 -5.77 12.36
CA PHE A 90 -9.69 -5.66 12.53
C PHE A 90 -10.40 -5.58 11.18
N THR A 91 -11.67 -5.97 11.20
CA THR A 91 -12.63 -5.65 10.15
C THR A 91 -13.83 -4.92 10.72
N THR A 92 -14.45 -4.08 9.91
CA THR A 92 -15.73 -3.45 10.21
C THR A 92 -16.56 -3.27 8.95
N GLU A 93 -17.87 -3.14 9.09
CA GLU A 93 -18.78 -2.88 7.98
C GLU A 93 -19.09 -1.40 7.88
N ILE A 94 -18.72 -0.76 6.77
CA ILE A 94 -19.07 0.63 6.46
C ILE A 94 -19.77 0.62 5.11
N GLU A 95 -21.04 1.06 5.07
CA GLU A 95 -21.84 1.08 3.84
C GLU A 95 -21.91 -0.29 3.14
N ASN A 96 -22.18 -1.35 3.93
CA ASN A 96 -22.26 -2.74 3.45
C ASN A 96 -20.98 -3.26 2.80
N ARG A 97 -19.83 -2.79 3.28
CA ARG A 97 -18.50 -3.20 2.83
C ARG A 97 -17.63 -3.52 4.02
N THR A 98 -17.00 -4.68 3.95
CA THR A 98 -15.94 -5.06 4.87
C THR A 98 -14.72 -4.19 4.58
N ILE A 99 -14.28 -3.45 5.60
CA ILE A 99 -13.04 -2.68 5.61
C ILE A 99 -12.09 -3.33 6.60
N HIS A 100 -10.98 -3.83 6.09
CA HIS A 100 -9.87 -4.36 6.87
C HIS A 100 -8.88 -3.25 7.22
N PHE A 101 -8.33 -3.31 8.44
CA PHE A 101 -7.26 -2.42 8.87
C PHE A 101 -6.47 -2.99 10.05
N ILE A 102 -5.22 -2.54 10.19
CA ILE A 102 -4.45 -2.67 11.45
C ILE A 102 -4.75 -1.46 12.33
N HIS A 103 -4.89 -1.67 13.64
CA HIS A 103 -5.01 -0.59 14.63
C HIS A 103 -4.08 -0.81 15.82
N GLU A 104 -2.92 -0.14 15.79
CA GLU A 104 -1.95 -0.16 16.89
C GLU A 104 -2.08 1.10 17.73
N LYS A 105 -2.52 0.93 18.98
CA LYS A 105 -2.72 2.05 19.90
C LYS A 105 -1.44 2.34 20.67
N SER A 106 -0.93 3.56 20.53
CA SER A 106 0.04 4.10 21.48
C SER A 106 -0.44 4.07 22.93
N HIS A 107 0.49 3.82 23.84
CA HIS A 107 0.29 3.99 25.28
C HIS A 107 0.40 5.44 25.74
N ARG A 108 0.93 6.34 24.91
CA ARG A 108 1.14 7.76 25.27
C ARG A 108 -0.20 8.51 25.30
N PRO A 109 -0.53 9.18 26.42
CA PRO A 109 -1.67 10.08 26.46
C PRO A 109 -1.51 11.21 25.43
N GLY A 110 -2.53 11.43 24.60
CA GLY A 110 -2.48 12.44 23.55
C GLY A 110 -1.67 12.05 22.32
N ALA A 111 -1.38 10.75 22.13
CA ALA A 111 -0.87 10.25 20.86
C ALA A 111 -1.78 10.66 19.69
N ILE A 112 -1.15 11.06 18.58
CA ILE A 112 -1.88 11.57 17.41
C ILE A 112 -2.44 10.38 16.63
N PRO A 113 -3.75 10.30 16.34
CA PRO A 113 -4.26 9.29 15.42
C PRO A 113 -3.74 9.56 14.01
N LEU A 114 -3.14 8.55 13.39
CA LEU A 114 -2.49 8.63 12.09
C LEU A 114 -2.98 7.51 11.19
N ILE A 115 -3.65 7.87 10.10
CA ILE A 115 -4.06 6.92 9.06
C ILE A 115 -3.00 6.85 7.95
N LEU A 116 -2.49 5.65 7.68
CA LEU A 116 -1.45 5.38 6.69
C LEU A 116 -2.07 4.68 5.46
N ASN A 117 -2.18 5.39 4.34
CA ASN A 117 -2.87 4.92 3.14
C ASN A 117 -1.83 4.42 2.12
N HIS A 118 -1.92 3.14 1.74
CA HIS A 118 -1.04 2.53 0.74
C HIS A 118 -1.55 2.82 -0.67
N GLY A 119 -0.84 2.36 -1.70
CA GLY A 119 -1.37 2.34 -3.06
C GLY A 119 -1.11 1.02 -3.77
N TRP A 120 -0.73 1.08 -5.05
CA TRP A 120 -0.49 -0.07 -5.92
C TRP A 120 0.96 -0.03 -6.43
N PRO A 121 1.64 -1.19 -6.56
CA PRO A 121 1.16 -2.56 -6.33
C PRO A 121 1.28 -3.02 -4.87
N GLY A 122 1.48 -2.10 -3.92
CA GLY A 122 1.63 -2.48 -2.52
C GLY A 122 0.30 -2.67 -1.78
N SER A 123 0.39 -2.68 -0.47
CA SER A 123 -0.72 -3.00 0.44
C SER A 123 -0.43 -2.44 1.84
N PHE A 124 -1.28 -2.79 2.82
CA PHE A 124 -1.02 -2.47 4.23
C PHE A 124 0.37 -2.93 4.72
N LEU A 125 0.98 -3.92 4.04
CA LEU A 125 2.31 -4.45 4.33
C LEU A 125 3.41 -3.39 4.24
N GLU A 126 3.26 -2.38 3.37
CA GLU A 126 4.25 -1.31 3.19
C GLU A 126 4.58 -0.57 4.49
N PHE A 127 3.63 -0.54 5.42
CA PHE A 127 3.74 0.22 6.67
C PHE A 127 4.12 -0.62 7.89
N ILE A 128 4.17 -1.95 7.77
CA ILE A 128 4.54 -2.82 8.89
C ILE A 128 5.90 -2.44 9.51
N PRO A 129 6.97 -2.19 8.71
CA PRO A 129 8.26 -1.77 9.26
C PRO A 129 8.23 -0.43 10.01
N LEU A 130 7.19 0.38 9.82
CA LEU A 130 7.04 1.69 10.47
C LEU A 130 6.29 1.63 11.80
N ILE A 131 5.51 0.56 12.05
CA ILE A 131 4.66 0.45 13.25
C ILE A 131 5.49 0.64 14.52
N GLU A 132 6.54 -0.15 14.69
CA GLU A 132 7.40 -0.10 15.88
C GLU A 132 8.10 1.24 16.06
N LYS A 133 8.42 1.93 14.95
CA LYS A 133 9.11 3.23 14.97
C LYS A 133 8.17 4.40 15.30
N LEU A 134 6.86 4.21 15.17
CA LEU A 134 5.86 5.28 15.29
C LEU A 134 4.89 5.07 16.46
N LYS A 135 4.77 3.86 17.01
CA LYS A 135 3.72 3.52 17.98
C LYS A 135 3.79 4.28 19.30
N ASP A 136 4.94 4.84 19.67
CA ASP A 136 5.05 5.65 20.90
C ASP A 136 4.44 7.05 20.73
N ASP A 137 4.37 7.55 19.51
CA ASP A 137 3.87 8.89 19.21
C ASP A 137 2.48 8.91 18.59
N PHE A 138 2.07 7.82 17.94
CA PHE A 138 0.85 7.76 17.14
C PHE A 138 -0.05 6.58 17.50
N HIS A 139 -1.36 6.80 17.48
CA HIS A 139 -2.27 5.68 17.24
C HIS A 139 -2.25 5.40 15.74
N ILE A 140 -1.74 4.24 15.34
CA ILE A 140 -1.48 3.89 13.95
C ILE A 140 -2.68 3.12 13.40
N ILE A 141 -3.24 3.61 12.30
CA ILE A 141 -4.33 2.97 11.57
C ILE A 141 -3.85 2.71 10.15
N ILE A 142 -3.81 1.46 9.72
CA ILE A 142 -3.38 1.07 8.37
C ILE A 142 -4.52 0.32 7.70
N PRO A 143 -5.41 1.01 6.96
CA PRO A 143 -6.48 0.33 6.23
C PRO A 143 -5.96 -0.33 4.95
N SER A 144 -6.58 -1.45 4.59
CA SER A 144 -6.54 -1.92 3.21
C SER A 144 -7.54 -1.12 2.38
N LEU A 145 -7.07 -0.57 1.25
CA LEU A 145 -7.94 0.12 0.29
C LEU A 145 -9.12 -0.79 -0.14
N PRO A 146 -10.30 -0.24 -0.46
CA PRO A 146 -11.38 -1.02 -1.05
C PRO A 146 -10.91 -1.82 -2.28
N GLY A 147 -11.13 -3.13 -2.28
CA GLY A 147 -10.64 -4.04 -3.33
C GLY A 147 -9.21 -4.55 -3.15
N PHE A 148 -8.54 -4.20 -2.05
CA PHE A 148 -7.19 -4.68 -1.73
C PHE A 148 -7.20 -5.59 -0.50
N ALA A 149 -6.35 -6.63 -0.56
CA ALA A 149 -6.14 -7.60 0.51
C ALA A 149 -7.46 -8.13 1.10
N PHE A 150 -7.78 -7.75 2.34
CA PHE A 150 -8.94 -8.24 3.08
C PHE A 150 -10.12 -7.26 3.12
N SER A 151 -10.02 -6.12 2.43
CA SER A 151 -11.15 -5.20 2.22
C SER A 151 -11.97 -5.64 1.01
N SER A 152 -13.28 -5.62 1.14
CA SER A 152 -14.20 -5.95 0.05
C SER A 152 -14.02 -5.03 -1.17
N ALA A 153 -14.31 -5.55 -2.36
CA ALA A 153 -14.26 -4.79 -3.60
C ALA A 153 -15.29 -3.64 -3.61
N PRO A 154 -14.93 -2.48 -4.20
CA PRO A 154 -15.87 -1.38 -4.36
C PRO A 154 -16.96 -1.72 -5.40
N PRO A 155 -18.13 -1.03 -5.36
CA PRO A 155 -19.12 -1.14 -6.43
C PRO A 155 -18.60 -0.46 -7.71
N PRO A 156 -19.32 -0.62 -8.84
CA PRO A 156 -19.09 0.21 -10.02
C PRO A 156 -19.12 1.70 -9.70
N ASN A 157 -18.33 2.50 -10.43
CA ASN A 157 -18.23 3.96 -10.33
C ASN A 157 -17.68 4.49 -8.99
N TRP A 158 -16.93 3.68 -8.25
CA TRP A 158 -16.27 4.12 -7.02
C TRP A 158 -15.12 5.08 -7.30
N THR A 159 -15.05 6.15 -6.51
CA THR A 159 -14.05 7.20 -6.66
C THR A 159 -13.11 7.26 -5.44
N ILE A 160 -12.01 7.99 -5.59
CA ILE A 160 -11.11 8.31 -4.46
C ILE A 160 -11.87 9.02 -3.33
N HIS A 161 -12.87 9.85 -3.66
CA HIS A 161 -13.69 10.55 -2.68
C HIS A 161 -14.55 9.60 -1.85
N ASP A 162 -15.02 8.50 -2.46
CA ASP A 162 -15.74 7.46 -1.75
C ASP A 162 -14.84 6.72 -0.75
N THR A 163 -13.62 6.37 -1.16
CA THR A 163 -12.61 5.81 -0.24
C THR A 163 -12.33 6.77 0.92
N ALA A 164 -12.10 8.06 0.63
CA ALA A 164 -11.88 9.06 1.67
C ALA A 164 -13.07 9.18 2.64
N ARG A 165 -14.31 9.15 2.14
CA ARG A 165 -15.52 9.19 2.96
C ARG A 165 -15.63 7.96 3.87
N VAL A 166 -15.36 6.76 3.35
CA VAL A 166 -15.35 5.52 4.13
C VAL A 166 -14.26 5.58 5.20
N PHE A 167 -13.05 6.02 4.86
CA PHE A 167 -11.94 6.11 5.81
C PHE A 167 -12.16 7.21 6.86
N ASN A 168 -12.78 8.33 6.50
CA ASN A 168 -13.17 9.31 7.51
C ASN A 168 -14.24 8.76 8.45
N THR A 169 -15.15 7.93 7.97
CA THR A 169 -16.13 7.21 8.80
C THR A 169 -15.44 6.21 9.74
N LEU A 170 -14.47 5.45 9.23
CA LEU A 170 -13.62 4.57 10.03
C LEU A 170 -12.95 5.36 11.17
N MET A 171 -12.28 6.46 10.85
CA MET A 171 -11.56 7.25 11.86
C MET A 171 -12.50 7.90 12.88
N THR A 172 -13.54 8.60 12.41
CA THR A 172 -14.35 9.47 13.28
C THR A 172 -15.52 8.77 13.95
N LYS A 173 -16.17 7.82 13.27
CA LYS A 173 -17.38 7.15 13.77
C LYS A 173 -17.06 5.79 14.37
N VAL A 174 -16.26 4.96 13.68
CA VAL A 174 -15.91 3.61 14.17
C VAL A 174 -14.89 3.70 15.31
N LEU A 175 -13.76 4.37 15.08
CA LEU A 175 -12.65 4.43 16.04
C LEU A 175 -12.77 5.61 17.02
N GLY A 176 -13.65 6.58 16.73
CA GLY A 176 -13.93 7.70 17.63
C GLY A 176 -12.83 8.75 17.69
N TYR A 177 -11.96 8.85 16.67
CA TYR A 177 -10.95 9.89 16.54
C TYR A 177 -11.55 11.11 15.82
N PRO A 178 -12.00 12.16 16.54
CA PRO A 178 -12.64 13.31 15.91
C PRO A 178 -11.66 14.13 15.05
N LYS A 179 -10.37 14.07 15.40
CA LYS A 179 -9.26 14.71 14.70
C LYS A 179 -8.12 13.74 14.50
N TYR A 180 -7.51 13.74 13.33
CA TYR A 180 -6.41 12.83 12.97
C TYR A 180 -5.52 13.44 11.88
N ALA A 181 -4.36 12.83 11.67
CA ALA A 181 -3.46 13.11 10.56
C ALA A 181 -3.56 12.00 9.51
N ALA A 182 -3.36 12.36 8.24
CA ALA A 182 -3.34 11.41 7.13
C ALA A 182 -1.96 11.39 6.47
N TYR A 183 -1.49 10.19 6.14
CA TYR A 183 -0.32 9.98 5.30
C TYR A 183 -0.70 9.10 4.12
N GLY A 184 -0.06 9.31 2.97
CA GLY A 184 -0.27 8.50 1.78
C GLY A 184 1.00 8.18 1.01
N THR A 185 1.05 6.99 0.43
CA THR A 185 1.92 6.60 -0.70
C THR A 185 1.05 6.31 -1.92
N ASP A 186 1.59 6.45 -3.14
CA ASP A 186 0.89 6.03 -4.37
C ASP A 186 -0.57 6.50 -4.44
N TRP A 187 -1.54 5.63 -4.75
CA TRP A 187 -2.97 5.96 -4.70
C TRP A 187 -3.43 6.48 -3.33
N GLY A 188 -2.78 6.06 -2.26
CA GLY A 188 -2.97 6.57 -0.91
C GLY A 188 -2.65 8.05 -0.76
N CYS A 189 -1.77 8.65 -1.58
CA CYS A 189 -1.59 10.10 -1.64
C CYS A 189 -2.88 10.80 -2.06
N ASN A 190 -3.58 10.26 -3.08
CA ASN A 190 -4.86 10.78 -3.55
C ASN A 190 -5.94 10.64 -2.48
N VAL A 191 -5.98 9.51 -1.77
CA VAL A 191 -6.90 9.29 -0.64
C VAL A 191 -6.62 10.26 0.50
N ALA A 192 -5.36 10.42 0.92
CA ALA A 192 -4.97 11.35 1.97
C ALA A 192 -5.30 12.82 1.61
N TYR A 193 -5.10 13.19 0.35
CA TYR A 193 -5.47 14.52 -0.14
C TYR A 193 -6.98 14.72 -0.14
N SER A 194 -7.75 13.75 -0.64
CA SER A 194 -9.21 13.83 -0.61
C SER A 194 -9.77 13.85 0.82
N LEU A 195 -9.13 13.13 1.74
CA LEU A 195 -9.45 13.18 3.17
C LEU A 195 -9.25 14.61 3.72
N TYR A 196 -8.10 15.21 3.44
CA TYR A 196 -7.78 16.57 3.87
C TYR A 196 -8.72 17.62 3.27
N ALA A 197 -8.96 17.55 1.96
CA ALA A 197 -9.79 18.52 1.24
C ALA A 197 -11.26 18.46 1.68
N ASN A 198 -11.82 17.25 1.82
CA ASN A 198 -13.25 17.08 2.06
C ASN A 198 -13.64 17.02 3.55
N PHE A 199 -12.69 16.73 4.44
CA PHE A 199 -12.94 16.55 5.87
C PHE A 199 -11.98 17.37 6.74
N ASN A 200 -11.70 18.62 6.35
CA ASN A 200 -10.74 19.53 7.00
C ASN A 200 -11.00 19.86 8.49
N THR A 201 -12.19 19.57 9.00
CA THR A 201 -12.51 19.67 10.43
C THR A 201 -11.93 18.51 11.24
N SER A 202 -11.86 17.32 10.63
CA SER A 202 -11.30 16.11 11.21
C SER A 202 -9.84 15.90 10.81
N VAL A 203 -9.49 16.07 9.54
CA VAL A 203 -8.10 15.90 9.07
C VAL A 203 -7.34 17.19 9.26
N ARG A 204 -6.43 17.19 10.23
CA ARG A 204 -5.69 18.41 10.64
C ARG A 204 -4.36 18.57 9.92
N LEU A 205 -3.83 17.48 9.38
CA LEU A 205 -2.58 17.43 8.64
C LEU A 205 -2.66 16.31 7.61
N ALA A 206 -2.12 16.56 6.42
CA ALA A 206 -1.87 15.53 5.45
C ALA A 206 -0.43 15.60 4.96
N HIS A 207 0.22 14.45 4.85
CA HIS A 207 1.57 14.29 4.32
C HIS A 207 1.55 13.29 3.17
N PHE A 208 2.23 13.60 2.08
CA PHE A 208 2.25 12.77 0.88
C PHE A 208 3.68 12.38 0.54
N SER A 209 3.91 11.12 0.13
CA SER A 209 5.23 10.72 -0.37
C SER A 209 5.52 11.24 -1.78
N PHE A 210 4.48 11.62 -2.54
CA PHE A 210 4.56 12.45 -3.74
C PHE A 210 3.26 13.25 -3.94
N LEU A 211 3.27 14.16 -4.91
CA LEU A 211 2.12 15.04 -5.18
C LEU A 211 1.00 14.30 -5.93
N PRO A 212 -0.25 14.31 -5.45
CA PRO A 212 -1.38 13.62 -6.08
C PRO A 212 -1.91 14.36 -7.33
N PHE A 213 -1.04 15.07 -8.05
CA PHE A 213 -1.35 15.79 -9.27
C PHE A 213 -0.12 15.78 -10.19
N PHE A 214 -0.38 15.75 -11.49
CA PHE A 214 0.68 15.75 -12.48
C PHE A 214 1.38 17.12 -12.57
N PRO A 215 2.69 17.14 -12.88
CA PRO A 215 3.40 18.39 -13.11
C PRO A 215 2.87 19.10 -14.36
N LEU A 216 3.15 20.40 -14.45
CA LEU A 216 2.91 21.17 -15.68
C LEU A 216 3.77 20.61 -16.82
N ASN A 217 3.19 20.47 -18.00
CA ASN A 217 3.95 20.14 -19.20
C ASN A 217 4.73 21.36 -19.73
N SER A 218 5.63 21.13 -20.69
CA SER A 218 6.49 22.16 -21.26
C SER A 218 5.74 23.37 -21.84
N THR A 219 4.56 23.15 -22.43
CA THR A 219 3.71 24.24 -22.95
C THR A 219 3.11 25.07 -21.82
N GLN A 220 2.64 24.43 -20.74
CA GLN A 220 2.11 25.11 -19.56
C GLN A 220 3.19 25.92 -18.83
N LEU A 221 4.37 25.34 -18.63
CA LEU A 221 5.52 26.04 -18.03
C LEU A 221 5.91 27.29 -18.83
N ALA A 222 5.94 27.19 -20.16
CA ALA A 222 6.24 28.32 -21.03
C ALA A 222 5.16 29.41 -20.97
N ALA A 223 3.88 29.03 -20.94
CA ALA A 223 2.76 29.96 -20.83
C ALA A 223 2.78 30.74 -19.51
N GLU A 224 3.23 30.11 -18.42
CA GLU A 224 3.35 30.73 -17.10
C GLU A 224 4.71 31.41 -16.86
N ASN A 225 5.61 31.41 -17.87
CA ASN A 225 6.98 31.94 -17.79
C ASN A 225 7.77 31.33 -16.60
N ILE A 226 7.52 30.06 -16.29
CA ILE A 226 8.20 29.32 -15.22
C ILE A 226 9.50 28.74 -15.77
N LYS A 227 10.62 29.08 -15.11
CA LYS A 227 11.93 28.47 -15.40
C LYS A 227 12.26 27.45 -14.33
N LEU A 228 12.50 26.22 -14.76
CA LEU A 228 12.90 25.13 -13.89
C LEU A 228 14.38 25.26 -13.52
N SER A 229 14.71 24.94 -12.28
CA SER A 229 16.08 24.68 -11.85
C SER A 229 16.58 23.35 -12.43
N PRO A 230 17.90 23.08 -12.42
CA PRO A 230 18.43 21.81 -12.92
C PRO A 230 17.85 20.57 -12.23
N LEU A 231 17.45 20.69 -10.95
CA LEU A 231 16.77 19.60 -10.24
C LEU A 231 15.35 19.40 -10.76
N GLU A 232 14.58 20.47 -10.92
CA GLU A 232 13.20 20.40 -11.43
C GLU A 232 13.16 19.93 -12.89
N GLU A 233 14.14 20.31 -13.72
CA GLU A 233 14.28 19.76 -15.08
C GLU A 233 14.55 18.25 -15.07
N PHE A 234 15.37 17.76 -14.14
CA PHE A 234 15.63 16.34 -13.97
C PHE A 234 14.36 15.59 -13.54
N GLU A 235 13.62 16.14 -12.58
CA GLU A 235 12.35 15.57 -12.12
C GLU A 235 11.27 15.56 -13.21
N ALA A 236 11.15 16.66 -13.97
CA ALA A 236 10.24 16.74 -15.13
C ALA A 236 10.59 15.70 -16.21
N LYS A 237 11.87 15.54 -16.55
CA LYS A 237 12.33 14.51 -17.50
C LYS A 237 12.02 13.09 -17.01
N ARG A 238 12.12 12.82 -15.70
CA ARG A 238 11.72 11.53 -15.12
C ARG A 238 10.24 11.27 -15.28
N TYR A 239 9.40 12.28 -15.05
CA TYR A 239 7.96 12.19 -15.30
C TYR A 239 7.67 11.91 -16.78
N ASP A 240 8.29 12.64 -17.71
CA ASP A 240 8.10 12.44 -19.15
C ASP A 240 8.50 11.01 -19.58
N ASN A 241 9.60 10.49 -19.04
CA ASN A 241 10.01 9.11 -19.28
C ASN A 241 8.96 8.10 -18.78
N TRP A 242 8.45 8.28 -17.57
CA TRP A 242 7.37 7.43 -17.04
C TRP A 242 6.10 7.53 -17.89
N ALA A 243 5.70 8.74 -18.28
CA ALA A 243 4.49 9.00 -19.06
C ALA A 243 4.53 8.40 -20.47
N THR A 244 5.73 8.17 -21.02
CA THR A 244 5.93 7.63 -22.37
C THR A 244 6.27 6.14 -22.39
N THR A 245 6.97 5.63 -21.37
CA THR A 245 7.51 4.26 -21.39
C THR A 245 7.07 3.41 -20.20
N GLY A 246 6.77 4.02 -19.05
CA GLY A 246 6.52 3.30 -17.79
C GLY A 246 5.05 3.11 -17.41
N ASN A 247 4.12 3.73 -18.13
CA ASN A 247 2.70 3.79 -17.76
C ASN A 247 1.80 2.73 -18.44
N GLY A 248 2.35 1.75 -19.15
CA GLY A 248 1.55 0.72 -19.82
C GLY A 248 0.61 -0.03 -18.87
N TYR A 249 1.10 -0.36 -17.66
CA TYR A 249 0.28 -1.01 -16.62
C TYR A 249 -0.94 -0.15 -16.25
N PHE A 250 -0.74 1.17 -16.13
CA PHE A 250 -1.75 2.13 -15.71
C PHE A 250 -2.85 2.24 -16.75
N VAL A 251 -2.48 2.31 -18.04
CA VAL A 251 -3.44 2.38 -19.15
C VAL A 251 -4.28 1.11 -19.25
N GLU A 252 -3.66 -0.06 -19.09
CA GLU A 252 -4.38 -1.35 -19.11
C GLU A 252 -5.36 -1.44 -17.93
N GLN A 253 -4.92 -1.13 -16.71
CA GLN A 253 -5.78 -1.13 -15.51
C GLN A 253 -6.90 -0.09 -15.58
N LEU A 254 -6.63 1.08 -16.17
CA LEU A 254 -7.62 2.15 -16.33
C LEU A 254 -8.73 1.77 -17.34
N THR A 255 -8.39 1.03 -18.40
CA THR A 255 -9.30 0.87 -19.55
C THR A 255 -9.85 -0.54 -19.74
N LYS A 256 -9.14 -1.59 -19.26
CA LYS A 256 -9.50 -3.00 -19.40
C LYS A 256 -9.24 -3.81 -18.11
N PRO A 257 -9.69 -3.33 -16.93
CA PRO A 257 -9.39 -3.98 -15.65
C PRO A 257 -9.86 -5.44 -15.56
N ASN A 258 -10.99 -5.79 -16.18
CA ASN A 258 -11.47 -7.18 -16.20
C ASN A 258 -10.55 -8.08 -17.03
N THR A 259 -10.02 -7.61 -18.17
CA THR A 259 -9.16 -8.42 -19.04
C THR A 259 -7.87 -8.78 -18.31
N ILE A 260 -7.16 -7.78 -17.79
CA ILE A 260 -5.92 -8.03 -17.03
C ILE A 260 -6.21 -8.78 -15.74
N GLY A 261 -7.32 -8.49 -15.05
CA GLY A 261 -7.74 -9.20 -13.85
C GLY A 261 -7.93 -10.70 -14.10
N PHE A 262 -8.66 -11.08 -15.15
CA PHE A 262 -8.86 -12.50 -15.50
C PHE A 262 -7.57 -13.18 -15.93
N ALA A 263 -6.67 -12.46 -16.62
CA ALA A 263 -5.37 -13.00 -17.02
C ALA A 263 -4.45 -13.32 -15.84
N LEU A 264 -4.59 -12.57 -14.74
CA LEU A 264 -3.74 -12.66 -13.54
C LEU A 264 -4.35 -13.51 -12.40
N TYR A 265 -5.68 -13.70 -12.39
CA TYR A 265 -6.46 -14.21 -11.24
C TYR A 265 -5.94 -15.52 -10.62
N ASP A 266 -5.67 -16.54 -11.45
CA ASP A 266 -5.17 -17.86 -11.01
C ASP A 266 -3.78 -18.13 -11.62
N ASN A 267 -2.96 -17.08 -11.75
CA ASN A 267 -1.65 -17.15 -12.38
C ASN A 267 -0.57 -16.46 -11.51
N PRO A 268 -0.02 -17.16 -10.50
CA PRO A 268 0.94 -16.55 -9.57
C PRO A 268 2.23 -16.10 -10.24
N VAL A 269 2.68 -16.77 -11.30
CA VAL A 269 3.86 -16.35 -12.09
C VAL A 269 3.54 -15.12 -12.95
N GLY A 270 2.31 -15.01 -13.46
CA GLY A 270 1.82 -13.79 -14.11
C GLY A 270 1.76 -12.60 -13.16
N GLN A 271 1.23 -12.81 -11.95
CA GLN A 271 1.22 -11.77 -10.90
C GLN A 271 2.64 -11.35 -10.51
N LEU A 272 3.52 -12.32 -10.29
CA LEU A 272 4.97 -12.14 -10.09
C LEU A 272 5.59 -11.24 -11.15
N SER A 273 5.30 -11.49 -12.42
CA SER A 273 5.81 -10.71 -13.54
C SER A 273 5.27 -9.27 -13.52
N TRP A 274 3.94 -9.12 -13.35
CA TRP A 274 3.26 -7.84 -13.45
C TRP A 274 3.57 -6.88 -12.28
N ILE A 275 3.61 -7.43 -11.06
CA ILE A 275 3.91 -6.67 -9.84
C ILE A 275 5.42 -6.54 -9.63
N GLY A 276 6.18 -7.61 -9.88
CA GLY A 276 7.61 -7.66 -9.64
C GLY A 276 8.40 -6.64 -10.45
N GLU A 277 8.00 -6.39 -11.70
CA GLU A 277 8.57 -5.34 -12.55
C GLU A 277 8.59 -3.99 -11.82
N LYS A 278 7.45 -3.58 -11.25
CA LYS A 278 7.32 -2.27 -10.58
C LYS A 278 8.12 -2.19 -9.28
N LEU A 279 8.18 -3.28 -8.53
CA LEU A 279 8.97 -3.33 -7.29
C LEU A 279 10.48 -3.28 -7.54
N ILE A 280 10.94 -3.66 -8.74
CA ILE A 280 12.35 -3.60 -9.15
C ILE A 280 12.68 -2.22 -9.71
N ASP A 281 11.88 -1.74 -10.67
CA ASP A 281 12.13 -0.47 -11.36
C ASP A 281 12.11 0.71 -10.39
N CYS A 282 11.13 0.74 -9.48
CA CYS A 282 11.04 1.79 -8.46
C CYS A 282 12.22 1.79 -7.48
N LYS A 283 12.96 0.67 -7.33
CA LYS A 283 14.17 0.59 -6.50
C LYS A 283 15.42 1.05 -7.24
N SER A 284 15.56 0.73 -8.54
CA SER A 284 16.71 1.15 -9.35
C SER A 284 16.79 2.67 -9.53
N ASP A 285 15.68 3.38 -9.34
CA ASP A 285 15.56 4.81 -9.50
C ASP A 285 16.22 5.68 -8.41
N ILE A 286 16.81 5.07 -7.38
CA ILE A 286 17.39 5.78 -6.22
C ILE A 286 18.83 6.30 -6.49
N THR A 287 19.45 6.00 -7.64
CA THR A 287 20.81 6.48 -7.96
C THR A 287 20.83 7.93 -8.46
N VAL A 288 20.56 8.87 -7.55
CA VAL A 288 20.92 10.29 -7.71
C VAL A 288 22.35 10.50 -7.19
N PRO A 289 23.21 11.31 -7.85
CA PRO A 289 24.48 11.72 -7.26
C PRO A 289 24.23 12.66 -6.07
N ARG A 290 24.08 12.12 -4.86
CA ARG A 290 23.90 12.91 -3.62
C ARG A 290 25.21 13.00 -2.83
N LYS A 291 25.73 14.23 -2.67
CA LYS A 291 26.86 14.61 -1.80
C LYS A 291 26.48 14.71 -0.30
N ARG A 292 25.80 13.72 0.31
CA ARG A 292 25.64 13.68 1.78
C ARG A 292 25.71 12.25 2.33
N PRO A 293 26.25 12.04 3.55
CA PRO A 293 26.57 10.72 4.07
C PRO A 293 25.32 9.90 4.39
N ASN A 294 25.41 8.61 4.07
CA ASN A 294 24.41 7.56 4.19
C ASN A 294 23.59 7.59 5.50
N MET A 295 22.31 7.97 5.38
CA MET A 295 21.27 7.71 6.40
C MET A 295 20.43 6.46 6.05
N CYS A 296 20.49 5.98 4.80
CA CYS A 296 19.69 4.85 4.33
C CYS A 296 20.37 3.47 4.42
N LYS A 297 21.60 3.36 4.94
CA LYS A 297 22.23 2.04 5.17
C LYS A 297 21.49 1.19 6.21
N GLY A 298 20.69 1.80 7.08
CA GLY A 298 19.88 1.10 8.09
C GLY A 298 18.55 0.53 7.58
N LEU A 299 18.02 1.02 6.45
CA LEU A 299 16.79 0.50 5.84
C LEU A 299 17.02 -0.72 4.94
N ILE A 300 18.27 -0.94 4.52
CA ILE A 300 18.65 -1.98 3.56
C ILE A 300 18.60 -3.40 4.18
N HIS A 301 18.68 -3.52 5.50
CA HIS A 301 18.56 -4.81 6.21
C HIS A 301 17.16 -5.10 6.78
N GLU A 302 16.21 -4.16 6.73
CA GLU A 302 14.90 -4.30 7.39
C GLU A 302 13.71 -4.52 6.42
N LEU A 303 13.97 -4.60 5.11
CA LEU A 303 12.94 -4.82 4.07
C LEU A 303 13.02 -6.21 3.40
N GLU A 304 13.54 -7.19 4.14
CA GLU A 304 13.77 -8.57 3.69
C GLU A 304 12.57 -9.55 3.78
N PRO A 305 11.31 -9.07 3.74
CA PRO A 305 10.25 -9.94 3.22
C PRO A 305 9.33 -9.17 2.27
N ILE A 306 9.71 -9.07 0.99
CA ILE A 306 8.72 -8.93 -0.10
C ILE A 306 8.23 -10.34 -0.38
N ARG A 307 7.24 -10.73 0.40
CA ARG A 307 6.53 -11.99 0.30
C ARG A 307 5.08 -11.66 0.55
N LEU A 308 4.36 -11.47 -0.55
CA LEU A 308 2.92 -11.67 -0.72
C LEU A 308 2.52 -11.05 -2.05
N PHE A 309 2.37 -11.93 -3.05
CA PHE A 309 1.60 -11.64 -4.26
C PHE A 309 0.14 -11.38 -3.92
#